data_AF-A0A8J8EI37-F1
#
_entry.id   AF-A0A8J8EI37-F1
#
_cell.length_a   1.000
_cell.length_b   1.000
_cell.length_c   1.000
_cell.angle_alpha   90.00
_cell.angle_beta   90.00
_cell.angle_gamma   90.00
#
_symmetry.space_group_name_H-M   'P 1'
#
loop_
_entity.id
_entity.type
_entity.pdbx_description
1 polymer ?
#
loop_
_entity_poly.entity_id
_entity_poly.type
_entity_poly.pdbx_seq_one_letter_code
_entity_poly.pdbx_strand_id
1 'polypeptide(L)'
;MRVAIVTSDARVYYLATRVLKEYGIPFHSIRVGDRIPFDVEVVLTSEGDYPGVDFPVKVIVRNENFIDELLAKLEGRERFKRVYIAIDPGERPGLSVVADNRVLEVHHLKSPRDVGIILDLLEKYPGAKIKIGHGAKRQRVLMLKALADLLGYDYPIIVVNESRTTPKVGGIEVSQVQDIVAAINIGLREGREVPIGELIETKEPTKREIDDIKRRSRELSGNITISSKLAREVALGNLTLEEAIEKQRRRSR
;
A
#
# COMPACT_ATOMS: atom_id res chain seq x y z
N MET A 1 -31.93 -13.17 -7.09
CA MET A 1 -31.77 -11.88 -6.40
C MET A 1 -30.81 -12.12 -5.24
N ARG A 2 -29.63 -11.51 -5.32
CA ARG A 2 -28.43 -11.93 -4.56
C ARG A 2 -28.47 -11.60 -3.06
N VAL A 3 -29.45 -10.81 -2.62
CA VAL A 3 -29.60 -10.34 -1.24
C VAL A 3 -30.97 -10.74 -0.70
N ALA A 4 -31.04 -11.17 0.56
CA ALA A 4 -32.29 -11.32 1.30
C ALA A 4 -32.25 -10.57 2.63
N ILE A 5 -33.37 -9.99 3.05
CA ILE A 5 -33.58 -9.47 4.40
C ILE A 5 -34.38 -10.51 5.17
N VAL A 6 -33.81 -11.02 6.25
CA VAL A 6 -34.43 -12.02 7.15
C VAL A 6 -34.41 -11.46 8.56
N THR A 7 -35.51 -10.86 9.01
CA THR A 7 -35.60 -10.25 10.34
C THR A 7 -37.04 -10.15 10.84
N SER A 8 -37.23 -10.24 12.15
CA SER A 8 -38.47 -9.92 12.85
C SER A 8 -38.51 -8.46 13.37
N ASP A 9 -37.37 -7.74 13.38
CA ASP A 9 -37.30 -6.34 13.82
C ASP A 9 -37.68 -5.38 12.67
N ALA A 10 -38.82 -4.70 12.85
CA ALA A 10 -39.37 -3.77 11.86
C ALA A 10 -38.44 -2.56 11.57
N ARG A 11 -37.63 -2.12 12.53
CA ARG A 11 -36.68 -1.01 12.37
C ARG A 11 -35.49 -1.44 11.51
N VAL A 12 -35.00 -2.65 11.75
CA VAL A 12 -33.94 -3.26 10.93
C VAL A 12 -34.42 -3.46 9.50
N TYR A 13 -35.63 -3.99 9.33
CA TYR A 13 -36.25 -4.12 8.01
C TYR A 13 -36.37 -2.77 7.29
N TYR A 14 -36.90 -1.74 7.96
CA TYR A 14 -37.04 -0.40 7.38
C TYR A 14 -35.68 0.19 6.99
N LEU A 15 -34.67 0.10 7.86
CA LEU A 15 -33.32 0.58 7.59
C LEU A 15 -32.71 -0.13 6.38
N ALA A 16 -32.73 -1.46 6.36
CA ALA A 16 -32.16 -2.25 5.28
C ALA A 16 -32.86 -1.98 3.94
N THR A 17 -34.20 -1.96 3.92
CA THR A 17 -34.96 -1.70 2.69
C THR A 17 -34.72 -0.31 2.13
N ARG A 18 -34.64 0.72 2.99
CA ARG A 18 -34.35 2.10 2.56
C ARG A 18 -32.96 2.20 1.91
N VAL A 19 -31.93 1.72 2.60
CA VAL A 19 -30.54 1.77 2.10
C VAL A 19 -30.38 0.94 0.82
N LEU A 20 -30.95 -0.27 0.76
CA LEU A 20 -30.88 -1.09 -0.46
C LEU A 20 -31.57 -0.42 -1.66
N LYS A 21 -32.71 0.25 -1.45
CA LYS A 21 -33.40 1.01 -2.50
C LYS A 21 -32.60 2.21 -2.97
N GLU A 22 -31.97 2.94 -2.05
CA GLU A 22 -31.10 4.08 -2.36
C GLU A 22 -29.92 3.66 -3.25
N TYR A 23 -29.35 2.48 -3.00
CA TYR A 23 -28.25 1.90 -3.78
C TYR A 23 -28.73 1.10 -5.01
N GLY A 24 -30.05 1.02 -5.27
CA GLY A 24 -30.60 0.28 -6.40
C GLY A 24 -30.36 -1.25 -6.34
N ILE A 25 -30.14 -1.81 -5.15
CA ILE A 25 -29.86 -3.23 -4.96
C ILE A 25 -31.17 -4.00 -4.78
N PRO A 26 -31.50 -4.96 -5.67
CA PRO A 26 -32.70 -5.77 -5.55
C PRO A 26 -32.52 -6.81 -4.42
N PHE A 27 -33.57 -7.03 -3.61
CA PHE A 27 -33.54 -7.95 -2.46
C PHE A 27 -34.85 -8.73 -2.25
N HIS A 28 -34.75 -9.92 -1.64
CA HIS A 28 -35.90 -10.67 -1.11
C HIS A 28 -36.24 -10.20 0.30
N SER A 29 -37.52 -10.20 0.66
CA SER A 29 -37.95 -10.13 2.07
C SER A 29 -38.50 -11.50 2.47
N ILE A 30 -37.91 -12.10 3.50
CA ILE A 30 -38.18 -13.48 3.91
C ILE A 30 -38.42 -13.46 5.43
N ARG A 31 -39.39 -14.23 5.92
CA ARG A 31 -39.64 -14.33 7.36
C ARG A 31 -38.59 -15.21 8.02
N VAL A 32 -38.30 -14.95 9.29
CA VAL A 32 -37.42 -15.80 10.08
C VAL A 32 -38.01 -17.22 10.13
N GLY A 33 -37.23 -18.23 9.76
CA GLY A 33 -37.64 -19.63 9.68
C GLY A 33 -38.17 -20.09 8.31
N ASP A 34 -38.45 -19.17 7.39
CA ASP A 34 -38.82 -19.54 6.01
C ASP A 34 -37.59 -19.98 5.20
N ARG A 35 -37.82 -20.79 4.17
CA ARG A 35 -36.75 -21.27 3.29
C ARG A 35 -36.17 -20.13 2.45
N ILE A 36 -34.85 -19.99 2.48
CA ILE A 36 -34.13 -18.99 1.68
C ILE A 36 -33.91 -19.53 0.24
N PRO A 37 -34.23 -18.74 -0.80
CA PRO A 37 -33.98 -19.10 -2.20
C PRO A 37 -32.49 -19.35 -2.50
N PHE A 38 -32.22 -20.23 -3.47
CA PHE A 38 -30.86 -20.65 -3.83
C PHE A 38 -30.00 -19.58 -4.50
N ASP A 39 -30.63 -18.54 -5.04
CA ASP A 39 -30.01 -17.41 -5.73
C ASP A 39 -29.66 -16.25 -4.78
N VAL A 40 -29.87 -16.43 -3.48
CA VAL A 40 -29.41 -15.54 -2.41
C VAL A 40 -27.96 -15.87 -2.08
N GLU A 41 -27.13 -14.83 -1.99
CA GLU A 41 -25.70 -14.94 -1.65
C GLU A 41 -25.39 -14.34 -0.27
N VAL A 42 -26.16 -13.33 0.16
CA VAL A 42 -25.98 -12.63 1.45
C VAL A 42 -27.33 -12.38 2.11
N VAL A 43 -27.40 -12.66 3.42
CA VAL A 43 -28.57 -12.36 4.25
C VAL A 43 -28.28 -11.18 5.18
N LEU A 44 -29.15 -10.16 5.12
CA LEU A 44 -29.22 -9.07 6.09
C LEU A 44 -30.15 -9.46 7.24
N THR A 45 -29.71 -9.33 8.48
CA THR A 45 -30.51 -9.73 9.66
C THR A 45 -30.26 -8.81 10.86
N SER A 46 -31.08 -8.93 11.90
CA SER A 46 -30.89 -8.23 13.18
C SER A 46 -29.97 -9.04 14.10
N GLU A 47 -29.42 -8.41 15.14
CA GLU A 47 -28.67 -9.14 16.18
C GLU A 47 -29.53 -10.21 16.88
N GLY A 48 -30.81 -9.90 17.14
CA GLY A 48 -31.71 -10.82 17.82
C GLY A 48 -32.11 -12.02 16.97
N ASP A 49 -32.25 -11.83 15.67
CA ASP A 49 -32.61 -12.90 14.73
C ASP A 49 -31.39 -13.71 14.25
N TYR A 50 -30.17 -13.17 14.37
CA TYR A 50 -28.94 -13.78 13.86
C TYR A 50 -28.75 -15.26 14.24
N PRO A 51 -29.04 -15.71 15.47
CA PRO A 51 -28.94 -17.12 15.85
C PRO A 51 -29.98 -18.01 15.19
N GLY A 52 -31.16 -17.47 14.84
CA GLY A 52 -32.28 -18.20 14.23
C GLY A 52 -32.25 -18.23 12.70
N VAL A 53 -31.30 -17.53 12.06
CA VAL A 53 -31.12 -17.53 10.61
C VAL A 53 -29.99 -18.50 10.24
N ASP A 54 -30.35 -19.66 9.69
CA ASP A 54 -29.41 -20.66 9.18
C ASP A 54 -29.00 -20.33 7.74
N PHE A 55 -27.95 -19.51 7.61
CA PHE A 55 -27.37 -19.14 6.32
C PHE A 55 -25.87 -18.82 6.47
N PRO A 56 -25.00 -19.22 5.53
CA PRO A 56 -23.54 -19.14 5.69
C PRO A 56 -22.98 -17.71 5.68
N VAL A 57 -23.59 -16.81 4.91
CA VAL A 57 -23.11 -15.43 4.75
C VAL A 57 -24.18 -14.46 5.23
N LYS A 58 -23.98 -13.93 6.44
CA LYS A 58 -24.90 -13.02 7.12
C LYS A 58 -24.21 -11.70 7.44
N VAL A 59 -24.96 -10.60 7.35
CA VAL A 59 -24.54 -9.25 7.75
C VAL A 59 -25.57 -8.73 8.76
N ILE A 60 -25.08 -8.20 9.89
CA ILE A 60 -25.93 -7.62 10.92
C ILE A 60 -26.19 -6.15 10.59
N VAL A 61 -27.46 -5.77 10.51
CA VAL A 61 -27.88 -4.40 10.22
C VAL A 61 -28.05 -3.62 11.52
N ARG A 62 -27.09 -2.74 11.81
CA ARG A 62 -27.11 -1.84 12.99
C ARG A 62 -27.40 -0.38 12.62
N ASN A 63 -26.80 0.07 11.53
CA ASN A 63 -26.88 1.42 10.97
C ASN A 63 -26.60 1.34 9.47
N GLU A 64 -26.59 2.45 8.75
CA GLU A 64 -26.44 2.47 7.28
C GLU A 64 -25.11 1.87 6.77
N ASN A 65 -24.07 1.77 7.60
CA ASN A 65 -22.74 1.26 7.20
C ASN A 65 -22.74 -0.24 6.89
N PHE A 66 -23.82 -0.98 7.14
CA PHE A 66 -23.92 -2.38 6.72
C PHE A 66 -23.75 -2.54 5.20
N ILE A 67 -24.01 -1.47 4.42
CA ILE A 67 -23.92 -1.48 2.97
C ILE A 67 -22.51 -1.81 2.47
N ASP A 68 -21.46 -1.33 3.16
CA ASP A 68 -20.07 -1.60 2.80
C ASP A 68 -19.73 -3.08 2.97
N GLU A 69 -20.20 -3.69 4.07
CA GLU A 69 -20.04 -5.12 4.33
C GLU A 69 -20.84 -5.96 3.31
N LEU A 70 -22.07 -5.55 3.01
CA LEU A 70 -22.91 -6.21 2.00
C LEU A 70 -22.24 -6.20 0.62
N LEU A 71 -21.77 -5.05 0.15
CA LEU A 71 -21.11 -4.90 -1.14
C LEU A 71 -19.84 -5.73 -1.21
N ALA A 72 -19.04 -5.77 -0.14
CA ALA A 72 -17.85 -6.63 -0.08
C ALA A 72 -18.21 -8.12 -0.22
N LYS A 73 -19.29 -8.59 0.43
CA LYS A 73 -19.76 -9.98 0.31
C LYS A 73 -20.33 -10.29 -1.08
N LEU A 74 -21.13 -9.39 -1.65
CA LEU A 74 -21.73 -9.55 -2.98
C LEU A 74 -20.71 -9.51 -4.12
N GLU A 75 -19.59 -8.82 -3.95
CA GLU A 75 -18.52 -8.86 -4.95
C GLU A 75 -17.69 -10.14 -4.89
N GLY A 76 -18.06 -11.11 -4.03
CA GLY A 76 -17.28 -12.31 -3.82
C GLY A 76 -15.90 -12.01 -3.22
N ARG A 77 -15.74 -10.87 -2.52
CA ARG A 77 -14.50 -10.57 -1.82
C ARG A 77 -14.38 -11.53 -0.63
N GLU A 78 -13.77 -12.69 -0.88
CA GLU A 78 -12.96 -13.35 0.16
C GLU A 78 -12.05 -12.26 0.77
N ARG A 79 -11.77 -12.31 2.08
CA ARG A 79 -10.61 -11.57 2.60
C ARG A 79 -9.44 -11.94 1.68
N PHE A 80 -8.84 -10.95 1.03
CA PHE A 80 -7.70 -11.19 0.18
C PHE A 80 -6.69 -12.02 0.97
N LYS A 81 -6.34 -13.21 0.45
CA LYS A 81 -5.49 -14.15 1.20
C LYS A 81 -4.10 -13.56 1.37
N ARG A 82 -3.65 -12.78 0.39
CA ARG A 82 -2.37 -12.07 0.41
C ARG A 82 -2.57 -10.67 -0.14
N VAL A 83 -2.26 -9.67 0.67
CA VAL A 83 -2.18 -8.26 0.24
C VAL A 83 -0.73 -7.80 0.36
N TYR A 84 -0.24 -7.15 -0.69
CA TYR A 84 1.10 -6.59 -0.75
C TYR A 84 1.03 -5.11 -1.08
N ILE A 85 1.72 -4.30 -0.28
CA ILE A 85 2.06 -2.93 -0.62
C ILE A 85 3.45 -2.98 -1.25
N ALA A 86 3.51 -2.91 -2.57
CA ALA A 86 4.72 -3.10 -3.35
C ALA A 86 5.29 -1.78 -3.82
N ILE A 87 6.60 -1.60 -3.62
CA ILE A 87 7.26 -0.31 -3.79
C ILE A 87 8.49 -0.47 -4.69
N ASP A 88 8.54 0.31 -5.76
CA ASP A 88 9.74 0.51 -6.58
C ASP A 88 10.53 1.72 -6.06
N PRO A 89 11.73 1.53 -5.48
CA PRO A 89 12.51 2.64 -4.95
C PRO A 89 12.99 3.60 -6.05
N GLY A 90 12.88 4.90 -5.81
CA GLY A 90 13.31 5.95 -6.72
C GLY A 90 13.24 7.32 -6.06
N GLU A 91 13.54 8.41 -6.77
CA GLU A 91 13.38 9.76 -6.21
C GLU A 91 11.91 10.10 -5.93
N ARG A 92 11.01 9.60 -6.79
CA ARG A 92 9.56 9.57 -6.59
C ARG A 92 9.10 8.11 -6.71
N PRO A 93 9.18 7.33 -5.62
CA PRO A 93 8.89 5.90 -5.66
C PRO A 93 7.51 5.58 -6.25
N GLY A 94 7.46 4.55 -7.08
CA GLY A 94 6.19 3.95 -7.50
C GLY A 94 5.68 3.01 -6.41
N LEU A 95 4.38 3.04 -6.15
CA LEU A 95 3.72 2.20 -5.17
C LEU A 95 2.48 1.54 -5.80
N SER A 96 2.25 0.27 -5.48
CA SER A 96 1.02 -0.43 -5.82
C SER A 96 0.53 -1.29 -4.67
N VAL A 97 -0.79 -1.43 -4.57
CA VAL A 97 -1.43 -2.41 -3.68
C VAL A 97 -1.91 -3.56 -4.54
N VAL A 98 -1.36 -4.75 -4.29
CA VAL A 98 -1.69 -5.97 -5.04
C VAL A 98 -2.27 -6.99 -4.09
N ALA A 99 -3.44 -7.53 -4.42
CA ALA A 99 -4.13 -8.51 -3.62
C ALA A 99 -4.56 -9.70 -4.49
N ASP A 100 -4.11 -10.90 -4.13
CA ASP A 100 -4.37 -12.15 -4.89
C ASP A 100 -4.22 -11.98 -6.41
N ASN A 101 -3.08 -11.43 -6.83
CA ASN A 101 -2.71 -11.14 -8.22
C ASN A 101 -3.52 -10.03 -8.92
N ARG A 102 -4.35 -9.27 -8.19
CA ARG A 102 -5.09 -8.13 -8.70
C ARG A 102 -4.52 -6.81 -8.16
N VAL A 103 -4.36 -5.82 -9.03
CA VAL A 103 -3.99 -4.45 -8.61
C VAL A 103 -5.23 -3.74 -8.08
N LEU A 104 -5.16 -3.26 -6.84
CA LEU A 104 -6.23 -2.50 -6.19
C LEU A 104 -6.03 -1.00 -6.37
N GLU A 105 -4.80 -0.53 -6.14
CA GLU A 105 -4.44 0.89 -6.15
C GLU A 105 -3.00 1.09 -6.61
N VAL A 106 -2.72 2.27 -7.16
CA VAL A 106 -1.37 2.71 -7.54
C VAL A 106 -1.16 4.16 -7.15
N HIS A 107 0.04 4.49 -6.68
CA HIS A 107 0.40 5.80 -6.16
C HIS A 107 1.85 6.14 -6.49
N HIS A 108 2.16 7.43 -6.56
CA HIS A 108 3.55 7.92 -6.52
C HIS A 108 3.81 8.61 -5.20
N LEU A 109 4.89 8.23 -4.53
CA LEU A 109 5.34 8.96 -3.34
C LEU A 109 6.04 10.26 -3.74
N LYS A 110 5.92 11.31 -2.92
CA LYS A 110 6.61 12.57 -3.19
C LYS A 110 8.13 12.44 -3.02
N SER A 111 8.57 11.57 -2.12
CA SER A 111 9.98 11.27 -1.86
C SER A 111 10.14 9.89 -1.20
N PRO A 112 11.35 9.32 -1.11
CA PRO A 112 11.58 8.08 -0.37
C PRO A 112 11.22 8.14 1.11
N ARG A 113 11.19 9.34 1.71
CA ARG A 113 10.84 9.54 3.12
C ARG A 113 9.34 9.77 3.34
N ASP A 114 8.56 9.92 2.27
CA ASP A 114 7.12 10.17 2.32
C ASP A 114 6.34 8.86 2.52
N VAL A 115 6.58 8.22 3.67
CA VAL A 115 6.06 6.88 3.98
C VAL A 115 4.68 6.89 4.64
N GLY A 116 4.07 8.06 4.85
CA GLY A 116 2.78 8.21 5.52
C GLY A 116 1.66 7.42 4.82
N ILE A 117 1.57 7.51 3.50
CA ILE A 117 0.60 6.73 2.72
C ILE A 117 0.78 5.22 2.88
N ILE A 118 2.00 4.72 3.13
CA ILE A 118 2.22 3.29 3.38
C ILE A 118 1.55 2.89 4.69
N LEU A 119 1.59 3.75 5.72
CA LEU A 119 0.91 3.51 6.99
C LEU A 119 -0.61 3.52 6.83
N ASP A 120 -1.15 4.51 6.12
CA ASP A 120 -2.59 4.60 5.82
C ASP A 120 -3.07 3.34 5.08
N LEU A 121 -2.25 2.83 4.15
CA LEU A 121 -2.54 1.60 3.42
C LEU A 121 -2.43 0.34 4.29
N LEU A 122 -1.49 0.30 5.25
CA LEU A 122 -1.40 -0.81 6.22
C LEU A 122 -2.64 -0.85 7.13
N GLU A 123 -3.17 0.31 7.52
CA GLU A 123 -4.42 0.41 8.28
C GLU A 123 -5.63 0.02 7.44
N LYS A 124 -5.71 0.53 6.20
CA LYS A 124 -6.77 0.22 5.23
C LYS A 124 -6.82 -1.26 4.83
N TYR A 125 -5.67 -1.93 4.79
CA TYR A 125 -5.54 -3.34 4.44
C TYR A 125 -4.88 -4.16 5.56
N PRO A 126 -5.65 -4.54 6.61
CA PRO A 126 -5.12 -5.33 7.71
C PRO A 126 -4.50 -6.64 7.23
N GLY A 127 -3.25 -6.89 7.64
CA GLY A 127 -2.48 -8.08 7.25
C GLY A 127 -1.70 -7.92 5.94
N ALA A 128 -1.72 -6.74 5.31
CA ALA A 128 -0.85 -6.46 4.18
C ALA A 128 0.64 -6.53 4.57
N LYS A 129 1.47 -7.03 3.65
CA LYS A 129 2.93 -7.06 3.79
C LYS A 129 3.60 -6.08 2.84
N ILE A 130 4.70 -5.46 3.26
CA ILE A 130 5.47 -4.57 2.39
C ILE A 130 6.41 -5.38 1.50
N LYS A 131 6.38 -5.12 0.19
CA LYS A 131 7.37 -5.60 -0.79
C LYS A 131 8.19 -4.42 -1.32
N ILE A 132 9.50 -4.60 -1.44
CA ILE A 132 10.40 -3.56 -1.96
C ILE A 132 11.33 -4.12 -3.02
N GLY A 133 11.50 -3.35 -4.10
CA GLY A 133 12.44 -3.65 -5.18
C GLY A 133 13.91 -3.60 -4.72
N HIS A 134 14.78 -4.27 -5.46
CA HIS A 134 16.23 -4.26 -5.22
C HIS A 134 16.90 -2.97 -5.71
N GLY A 135 16.25 -2.22 -6.61
CA GLY A 135 16.77 -1.03 -7.26
C GLY A 135 17.07 0.16 -6.34
N ALA A 136 17.71 1.17 -6.93
CA ALA A 136 17.98 2.49 -6.34
C ALA A 136 18.43 2.44 -4.86
N LYS A 137 19.54 1.74 -4.59
CA LYS A 137 20.07 1.43 -3.24
C LYS A 137 19.96 2.59 -2.25
N ARG A 138 20.35 3.81 -2.64
CA ARG A 138 20.30 5.00 -1.77
C ARG A 138 18.87 5.37 -1.38
N GLN A 139 17.98 5.51 -2.36
CA GLN A 139 16.58 5.84 -2.16
C GLN A 139 15.87 4.76 -1.34
N ARG A 140 16.19 3.48 -1.62
CA ARG A 140 15.73 2.35 -0.83
C ARG A 140 16.15 2.48 0.63
N VAL A 141 17.42 2.76 0.93
CA VAL A 141 17.89 2.93 2.32
C VAL A 141 17.20 4.09 3.04
N LEU A 142 16.99 5.22 2.35
CA LEU A 142 16.24 6.36 2.90
C LEU A 142 14.81 5.96 3.32
N MET A 143 14.13 5.21 2.45
CA MET A 143 12.79 4.70 2.71
C MET A 143 12.76 3.68 3.83
N LEU A 144 13.68 2.72 3.83
CA LEU A 144 13.79 1.71 4.86
C LEU A 144 14.05 2.32 6.24
N LYS A 145 14.89 3.36 6.34
CA LYS A 145 15.09 4.11 7.58
C LYS A 145 13.80 4.80 8.03
N ALA A 146 13.13 5.51 7.12
CA ALA A 146 11.86 6.17 7.44
C ALA A 146 10.77 5.18 7.90
N LEU A 147 10.70 3.99 7.30
CA LEU A 147 9.80 2.92 7.73
C LEU A 147 10.24 2.33 9.08
N ALA A 148 11.53 2.06 9.28
CA ALA A 148 12.05 1.51 10.54
C ALA A 148 11.80 2.43 11.73
N ASP A 149 11.94 3.74 11.54
CA ASP A 149 11.68 4.74 12.59
C ASP A 149 10.22 4.73 13.06
N LEU A 150 9.29 4.22 12.24
CA LEU A 150 7.85 4.17 12.53
C LEU A 150 7.36 2.76 12.90
N LEU A 151 7.91 1.72 12.27
CA LEU A 151 7.45 0.34 12.37
C LEU A 151 8.39 -0.57 13.19
N GLY A 152 9.61 -0.13 13.46
CA GLY A 152 10.67 -0.93 14.07
C GLY A 152 11.67 -1.51 13.07
N TYR A 153 12.93 -1.69 13.50
CA TYR A 153 14.00 -2.25 12.67
C TYR A 153 13.85 -3.77 12.45
N ASP A 154 13.11 -4.44 13.33
CA ASP A 154 12.75 -5.85 13.27
C ASP A 154 11.52 -6.11 12.40
N TYR A 155 10.83 -5.06 11.93
CA TYR A 155 9.65 -5.20 11.10
C TYR A 155 9.95 -6.00 9.82
N PRO A 156 9.15 -7.04 9.49
CA PRO A 156 9.41 -7.89 8.34
C PRO A 156 9.00 -7.21 7.04
N ILE A 157 9.88 -7.23 6.05
CA ILE A 157 9.59 -6.78 4.69
C ILE A 157 10.07 -7.82 3.68
N ILE A 158 9.48 -7.82 2.49
CA ILE A 158 9.83 -8.75 1.43
C ILE A 158 10.67 -8.03 0.38
N VAL A 159 11.89 -8.51 0.14
CA VAL A 159 12.76 -7.99 -0.92
C VAL A 159 12.57 -8.79 -2.19
N VAL A 160 12.33 -8.09 -3.29
CA VAL A 160 12.15 -8.67 -4.62
C VAL A 160 13.36 -8.32 -5.49
N ASN A 161 14.04 -9.34 -6.02
CA ASN A 161 15.17 -9.14 -6.92
C ASN A 161 14.69 -8.90 -8.36
N GLU A 162 15.11 -7.78 -8.94
CA GLU A 162 14.74 -7.34 -10.28
C GLU A 162 15.97 -7.40 -11.20
N SER A 163 16.55 -8.57 -11.38
CA SER A 163 17.79 -8.76 -12.17
C SER A 163 17.63 -8.54 -13.69
N ARG A 164 16.60 -7.80 -14.13
CA ARG A 164 16.40 -7.39 -15.53
C ARG A 164 15.96 -5.93 -15.55
N THR A 165 16.90 -5.00 -15.55
CA THR A 165 16.59 -3.58 -15.73
C THR A 165 16.57 -3.23 -17.22
N THR A 166 15.43 -2.74 -17.69
CA THR A 166 15.33 -1.99 -18.95
C THR A 166 16.05 -0.65 -18.76
N PRO A 167 16.87 -0.18 -19.73
CA PRO A 167 17.47 1.14 -19.66
C PRO A 167 16.39 2.22 -19.54
N LYS A 168 16.51 3.13 -18.57
CA LYS A 168 15.64 4.32 -18.48
C LYS A 168 15.94 5.23 -19.67
N VAL A 169 15.17 5.10 -20.75
CA VAL A 169 15.21 5.98 -21.93
C VAL A 169 13.83 6.65 -22.04
N GLY A 170 13.77 7.96 -21.82
CA GLY A 170 12.53 8.73 -21.94
C GLY A 170 12.45 9.94 -21.01
N GLY A 171 11.46 10.82 -21.24
CA GLY A 171 11.17 11.99 -20.41
C GLY A 171 10.55 11.63 -19.05
N ILE A 172 10.31 12.66 -18.21
CA ILE A 172 9.84 12.51 -16.82
C ILE A 172 8.52 11.73 -16.73
N GLU A 173 7.57 11.98 -17.62
CA GLU A 173 6.27 11.28 -17.64
C GLU A 173 6.40 9.78 -17.95
N VAL A 174 7.28 9.43 -18.88
CA VAL A 174 7.55 8.03 -19.24
C VAL A 174 8.19 7.29 -18.06
N SER A 175 9.09 7.94 -17.32
CA SER A 175 9.68 7.36 -16.10
C SER A 175 8.63 7.11 -15.02
N GLN A 176 7.68 8.03 -14.81
CA GLN A 176 6.65 7.87 -13.77
C GLN A 176 5.75 6.66 -14.03
N VAL A 177 5.31 6.46 -15.28
CA VAL A 177 4.53 5.28 -15.66
C VAL A 177 5.36 4.01 -15.48
N GLN A 178 6.64 4.04 -15.84
CA GLN A 178 7.55 2.90 -15.65
C GLN A 178 7.71 2.51 -14.18
N ASP A 179 7.86 3.48 -13.28
CA ASP A 179 8.04 3.22 -11.85
C ASP A 179 6.76 2.58 -11.23
N ILE A 180 5.55 2.95 -11.70
CA ILE A 180 4.29 2.25 -11.29
C ILE A 180 4.25 0.82 -11.81
N VAL A 181 4.59 0.61 -13.09
CA VAL A 181 4.61 -0.73 -13.67
C VAL A 181 5.64 -1.61 -12.95
N ALA A 182 6.79 -1.06 -12.57
CA ALA A 182 7.77 -1.74 -11.74
C ALA A 182 7.18 -2.12 -10.37
N ALA A 183 6.51 -1.19 -9.68
CA ALA A 183 5.84 -1.47 -8.40
C ALA A 183 4.81 -2.61 -8.51
N ILE A 184 4.00 -2.65 -9.57
CA ILE A 184 3.05 -3.74 -9.83
C ILE A 184 3.79 -5.08 -10.01
N ASN A 185 4.85 -5.08 -10.82
CA ASN A 185 5.67 -6.27 -11.05
C ASN A 185 6.32 -6.79 -9.76
N ILE A 186 6.77 -5.90 -8.88
CA ILE A 186 7.27 -6.23 -7.55
C ILE A 186 6.17 -6.92 -6.73
N GLY A 187 4.95 -6.37 -6.73
CA GLY A 187 3.80 -6.93 -6.01
C GLY A 187 3.46 -8.35 -6.42
N LEU A 188 3.55 -8.65 -7.72
CA LEU A 188 3.23 -9.95 -8.32
C LEU A 188 4.33 -10.99 -8.18
N ARG A 189 5.60 -10.59 -7.96
CA ARG A 189 6.74 -11.52 -7.87
C ARG A 189 6.94 -12.05 -6.46
N GLU A 190 7.51 -13.25 -6.37
CA GLU A 190 8.03 -13.76 -5.10
C GLU A 190 9.27 -12.99 -4.64
N GLY A 191 9.52 -13.02 -3.34
CA GLY A 191 10.65 -12.35 -2.73
C GLY A 191 11.04 -13.03 -1.43
N ARG A 192 12.10 -12.52 -0.81
CA ARG A 192 12.61 -13.02 0.45
C ARG A 192 12.19 -12.08 1.59
N GLU A 193 11.52 -12.63 2.60
CA GLU A 193 11.17 -11.90 3.82
C GLU A 193 12.41 -11.75 4.70
N VAL A 194 12.69 -10.52 5.13
CA VAL A 194 13.81 -10.13 6.00
C VAL A 194 13.41 -8.95 6.88
N PRO A 195 13.99 -8.80 8.08
CA PRO A 195 13.82 -7.58 8.87
C PRO A 195 14.40 -6.36 8.14
N ILE A 196 13.80 -5.18 8.34
CA ILE A 196 14.30 -3.93 7.74
C ILE A 196 15.78 -3.70 8.08
N GLY A 197 16.19 -3.94 9.32
CA GLY A 197 17.56 -3.72 9.80
C GLY A 197 18.62 -4.46 8.98
N GLU A 198 18.35 -5.69 8.54
CA GLU A 198 19.27 -6.50 7.72
C GLU A 198 19.60 -5.81 6.38
N LEU A 199 18.65 -5.05 5.83
CA LEU A 199 18.82 -4.37 4.54
C LEU A 199 19.49 -3.00 4.64
N ILE A 200 19.54 -2.45 5.85
CA ILE A 200 20.19 -1.16 6.13
C ILE A 200 21.69 -1.35 6.38
N GLU A 201 22.17 -2.56 6.68
CA GLU A 201 23.60 -2.82 6.92
C GLU A 201 24.49 -2.31 5.78
N THR A 202 25.04 -1.12 5.98
CA THR A 202 25.73 -0.36 4.95
C THR A 202 27.20 -0.74 4.91
N LYS A 203 27.60 -1.40 3.82
CA LYS A 203 29.00 -1.34 3.37
C LYS A 203 29.39 0.12 3.13
N GLU A 204 30.65 0.44 3.41
CA GLU A 204 31.25 1.75 3.14
C GLU A 204 30.96 2.25 1.72
N PRO A 205 30.48 3.50 1.55
CA PRO A 205 30.37 4.11 0.24
C PRO A 205 31.74 4.18 -0.45
N THR A 206 31.77 3.77 -1.72
CA THR A 206 32.98 3.84 -2.54
C THR A 206 33.32 5.28 -2.90
N LYS A 207 34.59 5.56 -3.23
CA LYS A 207 35.00 6.90 -3.73
C LYS A 207 34.15 7.33 -4.93
N ARG A 208 33.89 6.43 -5.87
CA ARG A 208 33.08 6.69 -7.07
C ARG A 208 31.65 7.11 -6.75
N GLU A 209 31.00 6.49 -5.76
CA GLU A 209 29.66 6.88 -5.31
C GLU A 209 29.67 8.28 -4.67
N ILE A 210 30.70 8.58 -3.86
CA ILE A 210 30.87 9.90 -3.25
C ILE A 210 31.06 10.98 -4.33
N ASP A 211 31.89 10.72 -5.34
CA ASP A 211 32.14 11.66 -6.43
C ASP A 211 30.89 11.89 -7.31
N ASP A 212 30.11 10.84 -7.58
CA ASP A 212 28.82 10.97 -8.30
C ASP A 212 27.83 11.87 -7.54
N ILE A 213 27.71 11.68 -6.23
CA ILE A 213 26.84 12.49 -5.38
C ILE A 213 27.28 13.97 -5.38
N LYS A 214 28.58 14.22 -5.31
CA LYS A 214 29.13 15.59 -5.36
C LYS A 214 28.85 16.25 -6.71
N ARG A 215 28.98 15.51 -7.82
CA ARG A 215 28.60 15.99 -9.15
C ARG A 215 27.12 16.35 -9.21
N ARG A 216 26.22 15.44 -8.80
CA ARG A 216 24.76 15.71 -8.78
C ARG A 216 24.41 16.90 -7.91
N SER A 217 25.12 17.11 -6.80
CA SER A 217 24.88 18.27 -5.94
C SER A 217 25.12 19.60 -6.67
N ARG A 218 26.14 19.65 -7.54
CA ARG A 218 26.46 20.83 -8.35
C ARG A 218 25.45 21.01 -9.48
N GLU A 219 25.04 19.93 -10.13
CA GLU A 219 24.01 19.95 -11.19
C GLU A 219 22.68 20.49 -10.65
N LEU A 220 22.22 19.99 -9.50
CA LEU A 220 20.95 20.40 -8.90
C LEU A 220 20.97 21.83 -8.35
N SER A 221 22.08 22.24 -7.74
CA SER A 221 22.20 23.56 -7.10
C SER A 221 22.76 24.66 -8.01
N GLY A 222 23.22 24.31 -9.21
CA GLY A 222 23.92 25.18 -10.17
C GLY A 222 25.40 25.41 -9.87
N ASN A 223 25.78 25.58 -8.59
CA ASN A 223 27.15 25.97 -8.23
C ASN A 223 27.72 25.30 -6.98
N ILE A 224 26.94 24.53 -6.22
CA ILE A 224 27.37 24.02 -4.91
C ILE A 224 27.81 22.58 -5.03
N THR A 225 29.07 22.34 -4.68
CA THR A 225 29.59 20.98 -4.49
C THR A 225 29.65 20.69 -3.00
N ILE A 226 28.91 19.68 -2.54
CA ILE A 226 28.93 19.29 -1.12
C ILE A 226 30.25 18.63 -0.72
N SER A 227 30.64 18.76 0.56
CA SER A 227 31.85 18.09 1.08
C SER A 227 31.76 16.56 1.00
N SER A 228 32.91 15.86 0.95
CA SER A 228 32.93 14.39 0.95
C SER A 228 32.26 13.79 2.20
N LYS A 229 32.32 14.49 3.35
CA LYS A 229 31.60 14.09 4.56
C LYS A 229 30.09 14.13 4.35
N LEU A 230 29.55 15.21 3.78
CA LEU A 230 28.11 15.30 3.48
C LEU A 230 27.70 14.30 2.39
N ALA A 231 28.52 14.13 1.34
CA ALA A 231 28.25 13.14 0.30
C ALA A 231 28.21 11.71 0.84
N ARG A 232 29.04 11.39 1.85
CA ARG A 232 28.99 10.12 2.57
C ARG A 232 27.68 9.94 3.35
N GLU A 233 27.24 10.96 4.10
CA GLU A 233 25.94 10.92 4.78
C GLU A 233 24.77 10.72 3.80
N VAL A 234 24.87 11.34 2.63
CA VAL A 234 23.90 11.16 1.55
C VAL A 234 23.94 9.74 0.98
N ALA A 235 25.14 9.18 0.79
CA ALA A 235 25.33 7.82 0.29
C ALA A 235 24.81 6.76 1.27
N LEU A 236 24.99 6.99 2.57
CA LEU A 236 24.46 6.15 3.66
C LEU A 236 22.95 6.31 3.86
N GLY A 237 22.29 7.22 3.11
CA GLY A 237 20.87 7.51 3.25
C GLY A 237 20.52 8.22 4.57
N ASN A 238 21.47 8.88 5.22
CA ASN A 238 21.21 9.72 6.39
C ASN A 238 20.70 11.11 6.00
N LEU A 239 21.05 11.59 4.81
CA LEU A 239 20.61 12.88 4.26
C LEU A 239 20.07 12.73 2.84
N THR A 240 19.11 13.59 2.49
CA THR A 240 18.77 13.84 1.08
C THR A 240 19.84 14.72 0.42
N LEU A 241 19.83 14.80 -0.91
CA LEU A 241 20.85 15.57 -1.63
C LEU A 241 20.63 17.07 -1.36
N GLU A 242 19.37 17.47 -1.33
CA GLU A 242 18.84 18.79 -1.04
C GLU A 242 19.23 19.25 0.37
N GLU A 243 19.00 18.39 1.39
CA GLU A 243 19.42 18.66 2.77
C GLU A 243 20.93 18.86 2.88
N ALA A 244 21.71 18.07 2.16
CA ALA A 244 23.16 18.20 2.14
C ALA A 244 23.61 19.49 1.46
N ILE A 245 22.97 19.89 0.35
CA ILE A 245 23.22 21.17 -0.33
C ILE A 245 22.91 22.33 0.61
N GLU A 246 21.78 22.28 1.32
CA GLU A 246 21.38 23.33 2.25
C GLU A 246 22.34 23.44 3.44
N LYS A 247 22.75 22.30 4.02
CA LYS A 247 23.79 22.27 5.07
C LYS A 247 25.13 22.82 4.57
N GLN A 248 25.51 22.53 3.32
CA GLN A 248 26.71 23.09 2.71
C GLN A 248 26.59 24.60 2.53
N ARG A 249 25.44 25.12 2.05
CA ARG A 249 25.17 26.57 1.93
C ARG A 249 25.36 27.30 3.25
N ARG A 250 24.81 26.76 4.34
CA ARG A 250 24.90 27.36 5.68
C ARG A 250 26.34 27.39 6.24
N ARG A 251 27.21 26.47 5.80
CA ARG A 251 28.63 26.42 6.20
C ARG A 251 29.55 27.31 5.37
N SER A 252 29.12 27.70 4.17
CA SER A 252 29.88 28.54 3.25
C SER A 252 29.50 30.03 3.32
N ARG A 253 28.57 30.37 4.21
CA ARG A 253 28.30 31.74 4.68
C ARG A 253 29.09 31.98 5.97
#